data_AF-A0A845SMU7-F1
#
_entry.id   AF-A0A845SMU7-F1
#
_cell.length_a   1.000
_cell.length_b   1.000
_cell.length_c   1.000
_cell.angle_alpha   90.00
_cell.angle_beta   90.00
_cell.angle_gamma   90.00
#
_symmetry.space_group_name_H-M   'P 1'
#
loop_
_entity.id
_entity.type
_entity.pdbx_description
1 polymer ?
#
loop_
_entity_poly.entity_id
_entity_poly.type
_entity_poly.pdbx_seq_one_letter_code
_entity_poly.pdbx_strand_id
1 'polypeptide(L)'
;MSNKRTITNREYTFELVDFVPLGYEIWNIGRNMAPGYLPLCRISARQPFQGGRNIEVDTLKAIQIDEAQVILDAVGYGPATLKTMERYVERHGDAKPGSRYYTAVQRMKKALPFMRQIWK
;
A
#
# COMPACT_ATOMS: atom_id res chain seq x y z
N MET A 1 8.35 16.10 -23.44
CA MET A 1 7.58 16.20 -22.17
C MET A 1 6.80 14.91 -22.04
N SER A 2 7.11 14.05 -21.06
CA SER A 2 6.31 12.83 -20.84
C SER A 2 4.95 13.26 -20.31
N ASN A 3 3.86 12.89 -20.98
CA ASN A 3 2.50 13.15 -20.51
C ASN A 3 2.30 12.43 -19.17
N LYS A 4 2.45 13.14 -18.06
CA LYS A 4 2.12 12.63 -16.74
C LYS A 4 0.61 12.40 -16.69
N ARG A 5 0.20 11.14 -16.61
CA ARG A 5 -1.20 10.77 -16.38
C ARG A 5 -1.46 10.93 -14.88
N THR A 6 -2.58 11.57 -14.53
CA THR A 6 -2.97 11.78 -13.14
C THR A 6 -4.41 11.31 -12.91
N ILE A 7 -4.71 10.91 -11.68
CA ILE A 7 -6.07 10.70 -11.19
C ILE A 7 -6.32 11.60 -9.99
N THR A 8 -7.50 12.23 -9.95
CA THR A 8 -7.96 12.95 -8.76
C THR A 8 -8.98 12.08 -8.02
N ASN A 9 -8.77 11.89 -6.73
CA ASN A 9 -9.70 11.20 -5.85
C ASN A 9 -9.88 12.02 -4.57
N ARG A 10 -11.11 12.51 -4.36
CA ARG A 10 -11.45 13.51 -3.33
C ARG A 10 -10.59 14.77 -3.50
N GLU A 11 -9.84 15.14 -2.47
CA GLU A 11 -8.97 16.32 -2.42
C GLU A 11 -7.53 16.05 -2.90
N TYR A 12 -7.19 14.81 -3.26
CA TYR A 12 -5.84 14.41 -3.63
C TYR A 12 -5.70 14.14 -5.12
N THR A 13 -4.58 14.61 -5.69
CA THR A 13 -4.16 14.28 -7.05
C THR A 13 -2.96 13.34 -7.00
N PHE A 14 -3.06 12.23 -7.73
CA PHE A 14 -2.04 11.19 -7.78
C PHE A 14 -1.44 11.13 -9.18
N GLU A 15 -0.11 11.11 -9.26
CA GLU A 15 0.59 10.75 -10.51
C GLU A 15 0.53 9.24 -10.73
N LEU A 16 0.10 8.82 -11.92
CA LEU A 16 0.05 7.40 -12.27
C LEU A 16 1.44 6.87 -12.59
N VAL A 17 1.79 5.73 -12.01
CA VAL A 17 3.04 5.00 -12.23
C VAL A 17 2.76 3.52 -12.39
N ASP A 18 3.69 2.79 -13.01
CA ASP A 18 3.53 1.35 -13.27
C ASP A 18 4.10 0.48 -12.13
N PHE A 19 5.05 1.02 -11.35
CA PHE A 19 5.75 0.33 -10.28
C PHE A 19 5.92 1.25 -9.07
N VAL A 20 6.12 0.66 -7.89
CA VAL A 20 6.33 1.42 -6.65
C VAL A 20 7.71 2.09 -6.70
N PRO A 21 7.78 3.44 -6.71
CA PRO A 21 9.07 4.10 -6.78
C PRO A 21 9.84 4.00 -5.47
N LEU A 22 11.16 4.13 -5.53
CA LEU A 22 12.01 4.10 -4.35
C LEU A 22 11.54 5.13 -3.30
N GLY A 23 11.41 4.70 -2.05
CA GLY A 23 10.98 5.55 -0.93
C GLY A 23 9.46 5.69 -0.77
N TYR A 24 8.66 5.10 -1.66
CA TYR A 24 7.21 5.03 -1.52
C TYR A 24 6.75 3.75 -0.80
N GLU A 25 5.63 3.86 -0.09
CA GLU A 25 4.88 2.74 0.47
C GLU A 25 3.41 2.84 0.08
N ILE A 26 2.66 1.74 0.21
CA ILE A 26 1.22 1.76 -0.03
C ILE A 26 0.53 2.54 1.08
N TRP A 27 -0.26 3.53 0.71
CA TRP A 27 -0.98 4.34 1.68
C TRP A 27 -2.20 3.57 2.20
N ASN A 28 -2.21 3.26 3.50
CA ASN A 28 -3.30 2.54 4.15
C ASN A 28 -4.56 3.40 4.35
N ILE A 29 -5.25 3.73 3.26
CA ILE A 29 -6.53 4.46 3.28
C ILE A 29 -7.73 3.57 2.96
N GLY A 30 -7.51 2.27 2.76
CA GLY A 30 -8.55 1.28 2.47
C GLY A 30 -9.44 1.69 1.31
N ARG A 31 -10.76 1.56 1.48
CA ARG A 31 -11.78 1.88 0.45
C ARG A 31 -11.95 3.37 0.17
N ASN A 32 -11.14 4.24 0.76
CA ASN A 32 -11.15 5.66 0.42
C ASN A 32 -10.46 5.93 -0.93
N MET A 33 -9.66 4.99 -1.45
CA MET A 33 -9.11 5.08 -2.79
C MET A 33 -10.15 4.73 -3.86
N ALA A 34 -10.06 5.37 -5.03
CA ALA A 34 -10.87 5.01 -6.18
C ALA A 34 -10.69 3.52 -6.56
N PRO A 35 -11.76 2.78 -6.93
CA PRO A 35 -11.66 1.39 -7.34
C PRO A 35 -10.67 1.18 -8.49
N GLY A 36 -9.88 0.10 -8.42
CA GLY A 36 -8.85 -0.23 -9.42
C GLY A 36 -7.56 0.58 -9.29
N TYR A 37 -7.41 1.40 -8.24
CA TYR A 37 -6.18 2.16 -8.00
C TYR A 37 -5.59 1.85 -6.62
N LEU A 38 -4.28 1.66 -6.60
CA LEU A 38 -3.49 1.45 -5.40
C LEU A 38 -2.75 2.75 -5.06
N PRO A 39 -3.05 3.41 -3.92
CA PRO A 39 -2.44 4.68 -3.56
C PRO A 39 -1.05 4.45 -2.96
N LEU A 40 -0.10 5.30 -3.34
CA LEU A 40 1.26 5.32 -2.84
C LEU A 40 1.57 6.68 -2.21
N CYS A 41 2.28 6.66 -1.09
CA CYS A 41 2.74 7.85 -0.42
C CYS A 41 4.20 7.71 0.02
N ARG A 42 4.84 8.84 0.31
CA ARG A 42 6.10 8.89 1.06
C ARG A 42 5.81 9.35 2.46
N ILE A 43 6.53 8.80 3.44
CA ILE A 43 6.52 9.32 4.79
C ILE A 43 7.22 10.69 4.81
N SER A 44 6.56 11.69 5.38
CA SER A 44 7.11 13.03 5.53
C SER A 44 8.34 13.02 6.45
N ALA A 45 9.34 13.85 6.16
CA ALA A 45 10.43 14.09 7.10
C ALA A 45 9.94 14.75 8.40
N ARG A 46 8.83 15.51 8.35
CA ARG A 46 8.26 16.21 9.49
C ARG A 46 7.06 15.45 10.04
N GLN A 47 7.26 14.84 11.20
CA GLN A 47 6.20 14.15 11.94
C GLN A 47 5.44 15.12 12.84
N PRO A 48 4.11 14.91 13.01
CA PRO A 48 3.30 15.84 13.80
C PRO A 48 3.61 15.76 15.30
N PHE A 49 3.99 14.58 15.77
CA PHE A 49 4.39 14.27 17.15
C PHE A 49 5.15 12.94 17.17
N GLN A 50 5.78 12.60 18.30
CA GLN A 50 6.50 11.34 18.48
C GLN A 50 5.57 10.13 18.29
N GLY A 51 5.91 9.23 17.37
CA GLY A 51 5.07 8.08 17.02
C GLY A 51 3.95 8.39 16.01
N GLY A 52 3.72 9.66 15.69
CA GLY A 52 2.86 10.06 14.59
C GLY A 52 3.45 9.71 13.23
N ARG A 53 2.57 9.64 12.22
CA ARG A 53 2.94 9.46 10.82
C ARG A 53 2.21 10.47 9.93
N ASN A 54 2.97 11.40 9.35
CA ASN A 54 2.56 12.26 8.24
C ASN A 54 3.15 11.73 6.93
N ILE A 55 2.47 12.08 5.84
CA ILE A 55 2.88 11.76 4.48
C ILE A 55 3.16 13.03 3.67
N GLU A 56 3.88 12.90 2.56
CA GLU A 56 4.04 13.96 1.56
C GLU A 56 2.84 13.95 0.59
N VAL A 57 1.85 14.82 0.82
CA VAL A 57 0.64 14.87 -0.01
C VAL A 57 0.87 15.46 -1.41
N ASP A 58 1.91 16.27 -1.58
CA ASP A 58 2.24 16.91 -2.86
C ASP A 58 2.91 15.97 -3.87
N THR A 59 3.33 14.78 -3.41
CA THR A 59 4.09 13.82 -4.23
C THR A 59 3.38 12.49 -4.39
N LEU A 60 2.07 12.44 -4.11
CA LEU A 60 1.23 11.25 -4.17
C LEU A 60 1.26 10.57 -5.53
N LYS A 61 1.21 9.23 -5.50
CA LYS A 61 1.21 8.40 -6.71
C LYS A 61 0.17 7.30 -6.61
N ALA A 62 -0.25 6.77 -7.76
CA ALA A 62 -1.12 5.61 -7.78
C ALA A 62 -0.71 4.64 -8.88
N ILE A 63 -0.95 3.35 -8.63
CA ILE A 63 -0.81 2.29 -9.64
C ILE A 63 -2.22 1.85 -10.00
N GLN A 64 -2.53 1.76 -11.29
CA GLN A 64 -3.77 1.15 -11.74
C GLN A 64 -3.60 -0.37 -11.77
N ILE A 65 -4.39 -1.08 -10.97
CA ILE A 65 -4.37 -2.55 -10.85
C ILE A 65 -5.74 -3.05 -10.37
N ASP A 66 -6.28 -4.06 -11.04
CA ASP A 66 -7.63 -4.58 -10.75
C ASP A 66 -7.73 -5.13 -9.33
N GLU A 67 -6.66 -5.75 -8.82
CA GLU A 67 -6.57 -6.33 -7.49
C GLU A 67 -6.16 -5.34 -6.38
N ALA A 68 -6.26 -4.03 -6.63
CA ALA A 68 -5.91 -2.99 -5.66
C ALA A 68 -6.56 -3.22 -4.28
N GLN A 69 -7.83 -3.64 -4.25
CA GLN A 69 -8.52 -3.89 -2.98
C GLN A 69 -7.97 -5.10 -2.22
N VAL A 70 -7.48 -6.13 -2.91
CA VAL A 70 -6.84 -7.30 -2.28
C VAL A 70 -5.57 -6.85 -1.53
N ILE A 71 -4.80 -5.98 -2.15
CA ILE A 71 -3.59 -5.40 -1.56
C ILE A 71 -3.96 -4.49 -0.38
N LEU A 72 -4.90 -3.55 -0.56
CA LEU A 72 -5.35 -2.63 0.49
C LEU A 72 -5.92 -3.36 1.72
N ASP A 73 -6.67 -4.43 1.50
CA ASP A 73 -7.21 -5.27 2.57
C ASP A 73 -6.12 -5.96 3.40
N ALA A 74 -4.95 -6.24 2.80
CA ALA A 74 -3.79 -6.78 3.50
C ALA A 74 -3.00 -5.68 4.22
N VAL A 75 -2.78 -4.53 3.56
CA VAL A 75 -2.09 -3.36 4.12
C VAL A 75 -2.81 -2.80 5.34
N GLY A 76 -4.14 -2.96 5.42
CA GLY A 76 -4.96 -2.64 6.59
C GLY A 76 -4.46 -3.27 7.91
N TYR A 77 -3.64 -4.33 7.85
CA TYR A 77 -3.06 -5.00 9.01
C TYR A 77 -1.65 -4.50 9.39
N GLY A 78 -1.10 -3.52 8.67
CA GLY A 78 0.15 -2.83 9.02
C GLY A 78 1.22 -2.82 7.92
N PRO A 79 1.59 -3.96 7.30
CA PRO A 79 2.63 -3.99 6.28
C PRO A 79 2.26 -3.20 5.02
N ALA A 80 3.07 -2.20 4.67
CA ALA A 80 2.83 -1.30 3.54
C ALA A 80 3.80 -1.48 2.36
N THR A 81 4.79 -2.38 2.50
CA THR A 81 5.77 -2.72 1.46
C THR A 81 5.87 -4.22 1.23
N LEU A 82 6.33 -4.65 0.05
CA LEU A 82 6.56 -6.07 -0.27
C LEU A 82 7.40 -6.75 0.83
N LYS A 83 8.56 -6.16 1.15
CA LYS A 83 9.48 -6.67 2.18
C LYS A 83 8.82 -6.80 3.55
N THR A 84 8.05 -5.79 3.98
CA THR A 84 7.35 -5.87 5.28
C THR A 84 6.24 -6.91 5.28
N MET A 85 5.57 -7.12 4.15
CA MET A 85 4.50 -8.10 4.01
C MET A 85 5.06 -9.53 4.03
N GLU A 86 6.14 -9.79 3.29
CA GLU A 86 6.83 -11.08 3.29
C GLU A 86 7.34 -11.44 4.69
N ARG A 87 7.99 -10.49 5.37
CA ARG A 87 8.44 -10.67 6.76
C ARG A 87 7.28 -10.95 7.73
N TYR A 88 6.13 -10.31 7.53
CA TYR A 88 4.97 -10.56 8.38
C TYR A 88 4.45 -11.99 8.21
N VAL A 89 4.35 -12.45 6.96
CA VAL A 89 3.92 -13.82 6.64
C VAL A 89 4.91 -14.85 7.19
N GLU A 90 6.21 -14.60 7.11
CA GLU A 90 7.24 -15.44 7.70
C GLU A 90 7.09 -15.53 9.23
N ARG A 91 6.96 -14.38 9.90
CA ARG A 91 6.87 -14.31 11.37
C ARG A 91 5.62 -14.94 11.96
N HIS A 92 4.50 -14.89 11.24
CA HIS A 92 3.18 -15.28 11.74
C HIS A 92 2.56 -16.44 10.96
N GLY A 93 3.33 -17.13 10.12
CA GLY A 93 2.84 -18.11 9.16
C GLY A 93 2.16 -19.33 9.80
N ASP A 94 2.46 -19.61 11.07
CA ASP A 94 1.94 -20.70 11.91
C ASP A 94 0.74 -20.28 12.77
N ALA A 95 0.26 -19.04 12.64
CA ALA A 95 -0.88 -18.55 13.40
C ALA A 95 -2.11 -19.46 13.23
N LYS A 96 -2.77 -19.80 14.34
CA LYS A 96 -3.92 -20.70 14.33
C LYS A 96 -5.19 -20.03 13.78
N PRO A 97 -6.08 -20.78 13.10
CA PRO A 97 -7.39 -20.30 12.69
C PRO A 97 -8.14 -19.62 13.84
N GLY A 98 -8.83 -18.52 13.54
CA GLY A 98 -9.55 -17.69 14.52
C GLY A 98 -8.73 -16.57 15.15
N SER A 99 -7.39 -16.57 15.02
CA SER A 99 -6.57 -15.44 15.46
C SER A 99 -6.53 -14.29 14.44
N ARG A 100 -6.32 -13.05 14.91
CA ARG A 100 -6.11 -11.89 14.01
C ARG A 100 -4.93 -12.10 13.06
N TYR A 101 -3.89 -12.78 13.53
CA TYR A 101 -2.67 -13.04 12.78
C TYR A 101 -2.92 -14.03 11.65
N TYR A 102 -3.74 -15.05 11.87
CA TYR A 102 -4.15 -15.97 10.81
C TYR A 102 -4.89 -15.23 9.69
N THR A 103 -5.89 -14.41 10.04
CA THR A 103 -6.63 -13.62 9.03
C THR A 103 -5.70 -12.67 8.27
N ALA A 104 -4.80 -11.98 8.96
CA ALA A 104 -3.80 -11.11 8.36
C ALA A 104 -2.90 -11.87 7.37
N VAL A 105 -2.36 -13.02 7.78
CA VAL A 105 -1.50 -13.87 6.95
C VAL A 105 -2.24 -14.38 5.71
N GLN A 106 -3.50 -14.81 5.83
CA GLN A 106 -4.28 -15.26 4.68
C GLN A 106 -4.50 -14.13 3.66
N ARG A 107 -4.77 -12.90 4.13
CA ARG A 107 -4.90 -11.73 3.25
C ARG A 107 -3.57 -11.38 2.58
N MET A 108 -2.47 -11.38 3.33
CA MET A 108 -1.14 -11.10 2.79
C MET A 108 -0.70 -12.16 1.77
N LYS A 109 -0.94 -13.44 2.03
CA LYS A 109 -0.67 -14.52 1.06
C LYS A 109 -1.41 -14.30 -0.27
N LYS A 110 -2.66 -13.81 -0.22
CA LYS A 110 -3.43 -13.44 -1.42
C LYS A 110 -2.88 -12.19 -2.12
N ALA A 111 -2.39 -11.21 -1.37
CA ALA A 111 -1.85 -9.97 -1.92
C ALA A 111 -0.43 -10.11 -2.51
N LEU A 112 0.40 -11.00 -1.95
CA LEU A 112 1.82 -11.14 -2.31
C LEU A 112 2.10 -11.33 -3.82
N PRO A 113 1.34 -12.14 -4.58
CA PRO A 113 1.54 -12.23 -6.04
C PRO A 113 1.43 -10.87 -6.74
N PHE A 114 0.42 -10.07 -6.41
CA PHE A 114 0.20 -8.75 -7.00
C PHE A 114 1.24 -7.74 -6.52
N MET A 115 1.62 -7.79 -5.23
CA MET A 115 2.71 -6.98 -4.69
C MET A 115 4.01 -7.18 -5.47
N ARG A 116 4.35 -8.42 -5.86
CA ARG A 116 5.56 -8.72 -6.64
C ARG A 116 5.52 -8.20 -8.09
N GLN A 117 4.34 -8.02 -8.67
CA GLN A 117 4.22 -7.45 -10.02
C GLN A 117 4.58 -5.96 -10.03
N ILE A 118 4.30 -5.26 -8.93
CA ILE A 118 4.46 -3.80 -8.81
C ILE A 118 5.73 -3.37 -8.06
N TRP A 119 6.44 -4.29 -7.40
CA TRP A 119 7.71 -4.02 -6.71
C TRP A 119 8.88 -4.53 -7.56
N LYS A 120 9.57 -3.59 -8.23
CA LYS A 120 10.79 -3.85 -9.02
C LYS A 120 12.03 -3.36 -8.31
#